data_AF-A0A451CM79-F1
#
_entry.id   AF-A0A451CM79-F1
#
_cell.length_a   1.000
_cell.length_b   1.000
_cell.length_c   1.000
_cell.angle_alpha   90.00
_cell.angle_beta   90.00
_cell.angle_gamma   90.00
#
_symmetry.space_group_name_H-M   'P 1'
#
loop_
_entity.id
_entity.type
_entity.pdbx_description
1 polymer ?
#
loop_
_entity_poly.entity_id
_entity_poly.type
_entity_poly.pdbx_seq_one_letter_code
_entity_poly.pdbx_strand_id
1 'polypeptide(L)'
;MKKFLALSLSALLLGGCSVTQEPYTAQEFDELAQEDLRAFPEQEPFSREITLDEAMARAIKYNLKRQSELMSQELAYNQAVLSKFDLLPSLDIEGTSTHRSEQTVLDSEHADTGEPNDPDNINSERVVTSFEIRGTSSHDQAWVPDGAHGRS
;
A
#
# COMPACT_ATOMS: atom_id res chain seq x y z
N MET A 1 29.71 -22.56 -2.10
CA MET A 1 28.40 -23.13 -2.51
C MET A 1 27.21 -22.48 -1.79
N LYS A 2 27.17 -22.46 -0.44
CA LYS A 2 26.06 -21.85 0.35
C LYS A 2 25.74 -20.37 0.04
N LYS A 3 26.77 -19.55 -0.25
CA LYS A 3 26.62 -18.11 -0.58
C LYS A 3 25.94 -17.86 -1.94
N PHE A 4 26.16 -18.73 -2.92
CA PHE A 4 25.54 -18.63 -4.23
C PHE A 4 24.05 -19.01 -4.19
N LEU A 5 23.69 -19.97 -3.34
CA LEU A 5 22.30 -20.37 -3.14
C LEU A 5 21.49 -19.26 -2.45
N ALA A 6 22.06 -18.59 -1.44
CA ALA A 6 21.43 -17.45 -0.79
C ALA A 6 21.22 -16.27 -1.74
N LEU A 7 22.18 -15.99 -2.62
CA LEU A 7 22.09 -14.92 -3.61
C LEU A 7 21.00 -15.20 -4.65
N SER A 8 20.91 -16.44 -5.15
CA SER A 8 19.87 -16.87 -6.09
C SER A 8 18.47 -16.78 -5.48
N LEU A 9 18.32 -17.14 -4.21
CA LEU A 9 17.02 -17.08 -3.52
C LEU A 9 16.56 -15.63 -3.32
N SER A 10 17.48 -14.72 -2.98
CA SER A 10 17.16 -13.30 -2.85
C SER A 10 16.75 -12.69 -4.19
N ALA A 11 17.43 -13.04 -5.29
CA ALA A 11 17.06 -12.53 -6.63
C ALA A 11 15.65 -12.95 -7.05
N LEU A 12 15.23 -14.18 -6.72
CA LEU A 12 13.87 -14.66 -6.99
C LEU A 12 12.81 -13.90 -6.18
N LEU A 13 13.10 -13.61 -4.91
CA LEU A 13 12.18 -12.89 -4.02
C LEU A 13 11.99 -11.42 -4.43
N LEU A 14 13.05 -10.76 -4.91
CA LEU A 14 12.95 -9.37 -5.38
C LEU A 14 12.33 -9.26 -6.79
N GLY A 15 12.46 -10.27 -7.65
CA GLY A 15 11.90 -10.26 -9.00
C GLY A 15 10.37 -10.35 -9.07
N GLY A 16 9.71 -10.81 -8.01
CA GLY A 16 8.25 -10.93 -7.96
C GLY A 16 7.49 -9.59 -7.86
N CYS A 17 8.17 -8.52 -7.44
CA CYS A 17 7.54 -7.20 -7.24
C CYS A 17 7.48 -6.33 -8.51
N SER A 18 8.01 -6.82 -9.65
CA SER A 18 8.08 -6.06 -10.90
C SER A 18 7.25 -6.66 -12.03
N VAL A 19 6.13 -7.33 -11.70
CA VAL A 19 5.14 -7.72 -12.71
C VAL A 19 4.39 -6.47 -13.15
N THR A 20 4.75 -5.97 -14.33
CA THR A 20 3.96 -4.96 -15.05
C THR A 20 2.84 -5.70 -15.75
N GLN A 21 1.58 -5.47 -15.35
CA GLN A 21 0.44 -5.97 -16.10
C GLN A 21 0.37 -5.17 -17.41
N GLU A 22 0.59 -5.83 -18.55
CA GLU A 22 0.33 -5.18 -19.83
C GLU A 22 -1.17 -4.87 -19.92
N PRO A 23 -1.55 -3.63 -20.28
CA PRO A 23 -2.94 -3.29 -20.47
C PRO A 23 -3.49 -4.08 -21.67
N TYR A 24 -4.64 -4.72 -21.49
CA TYR A 24 -5.36 -5.40 -22.56
C TYR A 24 -5.55 -4.47 -23.77
N THR A 25 -5.29 -5.00 -24.96
CA THR A 25 -5.56 -4.29 -26.20
C THR A 25 -7.06 -4.24 -26.48
N ALA A 26 -7.50 -3.26 -27.27
CA ALA A 26 -8.92 -3.14 -27.62
C ALA A 26 -9.48 -4.40 -28.32
N GLN A 27 -8.64 -5.11 -29.08
CA GLN A 27 -9.03 -6.34 -29.76
C GLN A 27 -9.25 -7.50 -28.77
N GLU A 28 -8.37 -7.65 -27.78
CA GLU A 28 -8.53 -8.68 -26.75
C GLU A 28 -9.76 -8.42 -25.87
N PHE A 29 -10.10 -7.14 -25.63
CA PHE A 29 -11.35 -6.76 -24.98
C PHE A 29 -12.59 -7.17 -25.79
N ASP A 30 -12.58 -6.97 -27.11
CA ASP A 30 -13.68 -7.37 -27.98
C ASP A 30 -13.83 -8.90 -28.04
N GLU A 31 -12.71 -9.63 -28.06
CA GLU A 31 -12.71 -11.09 -28.03
C GLU A 31 -13.26 -11.62 -26.70
N LEU A 32 -12.85 -11.04 -25.58
CA LEU A 32 -13.35 -11.38 -24.25
C LEU A 32 -14.85 -11.06 -24.11
N ALA A 33 -15.30 -9.92 -24.63
CA ALA A 33 -16.72 -9.56 -24.63
C ALA A 33 -17.56 -10.55 -25.45
N GLN A 34 -17.03 -11.05 -26.57
CA GLN A 34 -17.69 -12.08 -27.36
C GLN A 34 -17.70 -13.44 -26.66
N GLU A 35 -16.64 -13.78 -25.93
CA GLU A 35 -16.56 -15.01 -25.14
C GLU A 35 -17.56 -14.99 -23.96
N ASP A 36 -17.66 -13.87 -23.25
CA ASP A 36 -18.66 -13.65 -22.19
C ASP A 36 -20.08 -13.78 -22.74
N LEU A 37 -20.35 -13.26 -23.94
CA LEU A 37 -21.65 -13.42 -24.59
C LEU A 37 -21.97 -14.89 -24.91
N ARG A 38 -20.97 -15.72 -25.17
CA ARG A 38 -21.13 -17.17 -25.41
C ARG A 38 -21.25 -17.98 -24.12
N ALA A 39 -20.75 -17.46 -23.00
CA ALA A 39 -20.86 -18.08 -21.69
C ALA A 39 -22.31 -18.01 -21.13
N PHE A 40 -23.17 -17.15 -21.69
CA PHE A 40 -24.58 -17.13 -21.32
C PHE A 40 -25.29 -18.42 -21.77
N PRO A 41 -26.08 -19.05 -20.89
CA PRO A 41 -26.78 -20.29 -21.21
C PRO A 41 -27.80 -20.06 -22.33
N GLU A 42 -27.85 -20.98 -23.29
CA GLU A 42 -28.87 -20.98 -24.35
C GLU A 42 -30.27 -20.95 -23.73
N GLN A 43 -31.10 -20.01 -24.20
CA GLN A 43 -32.48 -19.87 -23.73
C GLN A 43 -33.35 -20.99 -24.33
N GLU A 44 -34.27 -21.53 -23.53
CA GLU A 44 -35.21 -22.54 -24.02
C GLU A 44 -36.04 -22.00 -25.20
N PRO A 45 -36.03 -22.67 -26.38
CA PRO A 45 -36.72 -22.20 -27.56
C PRO A 45 -38.25 -22.21 -27.40
N PHE A 46 -38.93 -21.29 -28.08
CA PHE A 46 -40.39 -21.23 -28.11
C PHE A 46 -40.94 -22.37 -28.98
N SER A 47 -41.37 -23.46 -28.35
CA SER A 47 -41.90 -24.64 -29.05
C SER A 47 -43.41 -24.62 -29.25
N ARG A 48 -44.13 -23.70 -28.59
CA ARG A 48 -45.58 -23.52 -28.65
C ARG A 48 -45.99 -22.11 -28.23
N GLU A 49 -47.28 -21.79 -28.38
CA GLU A 49 -47.87 -20.59 -27.79
C GLU A 49 -47.62 -20.58 -26.26
N ILE A 50 -47.12 -19.45 -25.77
CA ILE A 50 -46.80 -19.23 -24.36
C ILE A 50 -47.98 -18.55 -23.66
N THR A 51 -48.29 -18.98 -22.45
CA THR A 51 -49.27 -18.28 -21.61
C THR A 51 -48.60 -17.06 -20.95
N LEU A 52 -49.41 -16.11 -20.50
CA LEU A 52 -48.90 -14.89 -19.84
C LEU A 52 -48.01 -15.21 -18.63
N ASP A 53 -48.39 -16.21 -17.83
CA ASP A 53 -47.62 -16.62 -16.66
C ASP A 53 -46.26 -17.23 -17.05
N GLU A 54 -46.24 -18.02 -18.13
CA GLU A 54 -45.00 -18.61 -18.65
C GLU A 54 -44.05 -17.53 -19.20
N ALA A 55 -44.60 -16.53 -19.89
CA ALA A 55 -43.84 -15.38 -20.38
C ALA A 55 -43.23 -14.58 -19.22
N MET A 56 -43.99 -14.32 -18.15
CA MET A 56 -43.53 -13.56 -16.99
C MET A 56 -42.46 -14.33 -16.20
N ALA A 57 -42.63 -15.64 -16.00
CA ALA A 57 -41.63 -16.49 -15.34
C ALA A 57 -40.31 -16.52 -16.13
N ARG A 58 -40.37 -16.63 -17.46
CA ARG A 58 -39.18 -16.57 -18.34
C ARG A 58 -38.52 -15.20 -18.31
N ALA A 59 -39.30 -14.11 -18.30
CA ALA A 59 -38.78 -12.74 -18.22
C ALA A 59 -38.02 -12.48 -16.91
N ILE A 60 -38.45 -13.09 -15.80
CA ILE A 60 -37.74 -13.01 -14.52
C ILE A 60 -36.52 -13.94 -14.50
N LYS A 61 -36.65 -15.16 -15.05
CA LYS A 61 -35.59 -16.20 -15.06
C LYS A 61 -34.40 -15.80 -15.93
N TYR A 62 -34.64 -15.23 -17.11
CA TYR A 62 -33.60 -14.87 -18.09
C TYR A 62 -33.31 -13.36 -18.13
N ASN A 63 -33.60 -12.65 -17.03
CA ASN A 63 -33.33 -11.22 -16.95
C ASN A 63 -31.82 -10.95 -16.90
N LEU A 64 -31.24 -10.53 -18.03
CA LEU A 64 -29.82 -10.18 -18.14
C LEU A 64 -29.43 -9.06 -17.17
N LYS A 65 -30.32 -8.09 -16.97
CA LYS A 65 -30.10 -6.98 -16.04
C LYS A 65 -29.87 -7.46 -14.61
N ARG A 66 -30.68 -8.41 -14.13
CA ARG A 66 -30.51 -9.01 -12.79
C ARG A 66 -29.14 -9.69 -12.64
N GLN A 67 -28.67 -10.38 -13.68
CA GLN A 67 -27.35 -11.02 -13.64
C GLN A 67 -26.22 -9.99 -13.60
N SER A 68 -26.31 -8.93 -14.40
CA SER A 68 -25.32 -7.82 -14.36
C SER A 68 -25.31 -7.09 -13.03
N GLU A 69 -26.48 -6.94 -12.38
CA GLU A 69 -26.61 -6.29 -11.08
C GLU A 69 -25.93 -7.09 -9.97
N LEU A 70 -26.06 -8.43 -9.98
CA LEU A 70 -25.35 -9.31 -9.05
C LEU A 70 -23.82 -9.22 -9.22
N MET A 71 -23.32 -9.15 -10.46
CA MET A 71 -21.89 -8.98 -10.72
C MET A 71 -21.38 -7.62 -10.22
N SER A 72 -22.18 -6.56 -10.37
CA SER A 72 -21.85 -5.22 -9.86
C SER A 72 -21.78 -5.16 -8.33
N GLN A 73 -22.61 -5.96 -7.65
CA GLN A 73 -22.61 -6.05 -6.19
C GLN A 73 -21.32 -6.67 -5.66
N GLU A 74 -20.79 -7.67 -6.36
CA GLU A 74 -19.50 -8.30 -6.02
C GLU A 74 -18.34 -7.32 -6.22
N LEU A 75 -18.35 -6.52 -7.29
CA LEU A 75 -17.35 -5.47 -7.50
C LEU A 75 -17.36 -4.44 -6.36
N ALA A 76 -18.54 -3.99 -5.94
CA ALA A 76 -18.67 -3.06 -4.81
C ALA A 76 -18.20 -3.69 -3.48
N TYR A 77 -18.46 -4.99 -3.28
CA TYR A 77 -17.98 -5.73 -2.12
C TYR A 77 -16.45 -5.80 -2.07
N ASN A 78 -15.80 -6.10 -3.21
CA ASN A 78 -14.34 -6.14 -3.30
C ASN A 78 -13.70 -4.78 -3.03
N GLN A 79 -14.30 -3.67 -3.49
CA GLN A 79 -13.84 -2.32 -3.17
C GLN A 79 -13.94 -2.02 -1.66
N ALA A 80 -15.02 -2.46 -0.99
CA ALA A 80 -15.16 -2.33 0.45
C ALA A 80 -14.10 -3.16 1.20
N VAL A 81 -13.77 -4.36 0.73
CA VAL A 81 -12.70 -5.19 1.30
C VAL A 81 -11.34 -4.52 1.16
N LEU A 82 -11.01 -3.93 0.00
CA LEU A 82 -9.77 -3.16 -0.19
C LEU A 82 -9.67 -1.99 0.80
N SER A 83 -10.76 -1.25 1.00
CA SER A 83 -10.78 -0.17 2.00
C SER A 83 -10.56 -0.68 3.42
N LYS A 84 -10.98 -1.91 3.74
CA LYS A 84 -10.75 -2.52 5.05
C LYS A 84 -9.30 -2.94 5.27
N PHE A 85 -8.56 -3.26 4.20
CA PHE A 85 -7.13 -3.50 4.28
C PHE A 85 -6.34 -2.21 4.49
N ASP A 86 -6.82 -1.09 3.96
CA ASP A 86 -6.26 0.24 4.21
C ASP A 86 -6.49 0.71 5.66
N LEU A 87 -7.43 0.13 6.40
CA LEU A 87 -7.64 0.41 7.82
C LEU A 87 -6.69 -0.36 8.77
N LEU A 88 -5.80 -1.20 8.23
CA LEU A 88 -4.86 -1.93 9.08
C LEU A 88 -3.73 -0.98 9.52
N PRO A 89 -3.33 -1.02 10.81
CA PRO A 89 -2.20 -0.24 11.28
C PRO A 89 -0.91 -0.73 10.61
N SER A 90 -0.16 0.18 10.02
CA SER A 90 1.21 -0.06 9.58
C SER A 90 2.14 -0.05 10.79
N LEU A 91 3.12 -0.96 10.77
CA LEU A 91 4.14 -1.08 11.79
C LEU A 91 5.46 -0.58 11.21
N ASP A 92 5.88 0.61 11.64
CA ASP A 92 7.15 1.20 11.26
C ASP A 92 8.16 0.99 12.40
N ILE A 93 9.31 0.41 12.07
CA ILE A 93 10.39 0.12 13.02
C ILE A 93 11.57 1.03 12.67
N GLU A 94 11.90 1.96 13.57
CA GLU A 94 12.99 2.91 13.39
C GLU A 94 14.02 2.78 14.51
N GLY A 95 15.31 2.86 14.14
CA GLY A 95 16.43 2.80 15.08
C GLY A 95 17.43 3.90 14.79
N THR A 96 17.68 4.77 15.77
CA THR A 96 18.62 5.89 15.65
C THR A 96 19.73 5.76 16.69
N SER A 97 20.98 5.76 16.24
CA SER A 97 22.17 5.75 17.09
C SER A 97 22.93 7.06 16.91
N THR A 98 23.03 7.85 17.98
CA THR A 98 23.86 9.06 18.04
C THR A 98 24.97 8.82 19.05
N HIS A 99 26.22 9.14 18.70
CA HIS A 99 27.38 8.97 19.58
C HIS A 99 28.15 10.27 19.71
N ARG A 100 28.67 10.52 20.90
CA ARG A 100 29.51 11.64 21.26
C ARG A 100 30.60 11.22 22.27
N SER A 101 31.85 11.55 21.94
CA SER A 101 33.12 11.33 22.60
C SER A 101 33.81 12.64 23.07
N GLU A 102 34.30 12.63 24.32
CA GLU A 102 35.23 13.59 24.98
C GLU A 102 34.62 14.86 25.60
N GLN A 103 34.87 15.07 26.90
CA GLN A 103 34.70 16.36 27.56
C GLN A 103 35.73 17.33 26.97
N THR A 104 35.27 18.33 26.23
CA THR A 104 36.15 19.39 25.75
C THR A 104 36.00 20.59 26.68
N VAL A 105 37.06 20.91 27.42
CA VAL A 105 37.18 22.22 28.09
C VAL A 105 37.49 23.23 27.00
N LEU A 106 36.46 23.94 26.54
CA LEU A 106 36.59 25.02 25.56
C LEU A 106 36.86 26.31 26.31
N ASP A 107 38.06 26.86 26.14
CA ASP A 107 38.35 28.24 26.54
C ASP A 107 37.50 29.14 25.64
N SER A 108 36.54 29.83 26.23
CA SER A 108 35.59 30.66 25.48
C SER A 108 35.76 32.09 25.94
N GLU A 109 36.06 32.99 25.00
CA GLU A 109 36.17 34.42 25.27
C GLU A 109 34.84 35.10 24.96
N HIS A 110 34.51 36.13 25.72
CA HIS A 110 33.34 36.95 25.45
C HIS A 110 33.53 37.72 24.14
N ALA A 111 32.65 37.52 23.14
CA ALA A 111 32.85 38.08 21.79
C ALA A 111 32.96 39.62 21.74
N ASP A 112 32.36 40.32 22.71
CA ASP A 112 32.36 41.78 22.79
C ASP A 112 33.47 42.36 23.69
N THR A 113 33.95 41.61 24.69
CA THR A 113 34.90 42.11 25.70
C THR A 113 36.25 41.38 25.72
N GLY A 114 36.38 40.24 25.05
CA GLY A 114 37.60 39.42 25.00
C GLY A 114 38.00 38.80 26.34
N GLU A 115 37.20 38.97 27.39
CA GLU A 115 37.45 38.39 28.71
C GLU A 115 37.18 36.87 28.68
N PRO A 116 38.03 36.05 29.33
CA PRO A 116 37.78 34.61 29.43
C PRO A 116 36.49 34.32 30.20
N ASN A 117 35.67 33.40 29.71
CA ASN A 117 34.54 32.86 30.46
C ASN A 117 35.04 32.01 31.64
N ASP A 118 34.17 31.79 32.62
CA ASP A 118 34.43 31.04 33.85
C ASP A 118 35.14 29.70 33.57
N PRO A 119 36.36 29.47 34.10
CA PRO A 119 37.15 28.25 33.85
C PRO A 119 36.47 26.96 34.35
N ASP A 120 35.41 27.06 35.14
CA ASP A 120 34.68 25.91 35.68
C ASP A 120 33.59 25.36 34.71
N ASN A 121 33.47 25.89 33.49
CA ASN A 121 32.50 25.40 32.50
C ASN A 121 33.03 24.17 31.73
N ILE A 122 32.48 23.00 32.04
CA ILE A 122 32.77 21.73 31.36
C ILE A 122 31.67 21.46 30.32
N ASN A 123 32.02 21.47 29.03
CA ASN A 123 31.12 21.06 27.96
C ASN A 123 31.29 19.56 27.65
N SER A 124 30.19 18.81 27.67
CA SER A 124 30.16 17.36 27.43
C SER A 124 29.29 17.03 26.23
N GLU A 125 29.70 16.05 25.46
CA GLU A 125 28.99 15.62 24.27
C GLU A 125 28.18 14.32 24.52
N ARG A 126 26.89 14.29 24.13
CA ARG A 126 25.91 13.22 24.42
C ARG A 126 25.67 12.18 23.31
N VAL A 127 25.91 10.89 23.61
CA VAL A 127 25.49 9.68 22.86
C VAL A 127 24.04 9.33 23.21
N VAL A 128 23.11 9.29 22.25
CA VAL A 128 21.74 8.78 22.43
C VAL A 128 21.50 7.62 21.46
N THR A 129 21.30 6.43 21.99
CA THR A 129 20.79 5.27 21.24
C THR A 129 19.30 5.14 21.53
N SER A 130 18.47 5.23 20.49
CA SER A 130 17.02 5.13 20.59
C SER A 130 16.50 4.09 19.61
N PHE A 131 15.52 3.31 20.07
CA PHE A 131 14.79 2.34 19.27
C PHE A 131 13.31 2.57 19.54
N GLU A 132 12.55 2.92 18.50
CA GLU A 132 11.13 3.21 18.61
C GLU A 132 10.36 2.32 17.65
N ILE A 133 9.24 1.78 18.13
CA ILE A 133 8.24 1.09 17.32
C ILE A 133 7.04 2.01 17.26
N ARG A 134 6.72 2.52 16.06
CA ARG A 134 5.57 3.41 15.86
C ARG A 134 4.51 2.66 15.06
N GLY A 135 3.36 2.46 15.66
CA GLY A 135 2.16 2.07 14.92
C GLY A 135 1.58 3.31 14.26
N THR A 136 1.49 3.33 12.93
CA THR A 136 0.85 4.39 12.17
C THR A 136 -0.50 3.87 11.67
N SER A 137 -1.58 4.62 11.87
CA SER A 137 -2.87 4.30 11.25
C SER A 137 -2.97 5.03 9.91
N SER A 138 -3.67 4.48 8.91
CA SER A 138 -3.83 5.15 7.61
C SER A 138 -4.48 6.53 7.70
N HIS A 139 -5.24 6.79 8.77
CA HIS A 139 -5.83 8.10 9.03
C HIS A 139 -4.82 9.14 9.56
N ASP A 140 -3.66 8.70 10.04
CA ASP A 140 -2.59 9.57 10.55
C ASP A 140 -1.53 9.93 9.50
N GLN A 141 -1.68 9.46 8.25
CA GLN A 141 -0.80 9.84 7.15
C GLN A 141 -1.07 11.28 6.69
N ALA A 142 -0.73 12.25 7.53
CA ALA A 142 -0.46 13.60 7.08
C ALA A 142 0.77 13.55 6.17
N TRP A 143 0.63 14.08 4.95
CA TRP A 143 1.74 14.33 4.02
C TRP A 143 2.93 14.96 4.77
N VAL A 144 3.98 14.17 5.02
CA VAL A 144 5.27 14.68 5.51
C VAL A 144 6.11 14.94 4.25
N PRO A 145 6.42 16.21 3.92
CA PRO A 145 7.25 16.50 2.76
C PRO A 145 8.66 15.93 3.00
N ASP A 146 9.19 15.26 1.98
CA ASP A 146 10.60 14.83 1.89
C ASP A 146 11.50 16.06 2.16
N GLY A 147 11.97 16.20 3.40
CA GLY A 147 12.72 17.40 3.82
C GLY A 147 12.70 17.69 5.32
N ALA A 148 11.86 17.05 6.12
CA ALA A 148 11.82 17.25 7.57
C ALA A 148 12.91 16.48 8.35
N HIS A 149 14.16 16.49 7.88
CA HIS A 149 15.31 16.23 8.76
C HIS A 149 15.66 17.53 9.50
N GLY A 150 14.76 17.91 10.41
CA GLY A 150 14.94 19.04 11.32
C GLY A 150 15.84 18.62 12.48
N ARG A 151 17.05 19.17 12.48
CA ARG A 151 18.00 19.09 13.60
C ARG A 151 17.36 19.71 14.85
N SER A 152 17.46 19.02 15.98
CA SER A 152 17.56 19.62 17.31
C SER A 152 18.52 18.78 18.15
#